data_AF-A0A847LP05-F1
#
_entry.id   AF-A0A847LP05-F1
#
_cell.length_a   1.000
_cell.length_b   1.000
_cell.length_c   1.000
_cell.angle_alpha   90.00
_cell.angle_beta   90.00
_cell.angle_gamma   90.00
#
_symmetry.space_group_name_H-M   'P 1'
#
loop_
_entity.id
_entity.type
_entity.pdbx_description
1 polymer ?
#
loop_
_entity_poly.entity_id
_entity_poly.type
_entity_poly.pdbx_seq_one_letter_code
_entity_poly.pdbx_strand_id
1 'polypeptide(L)'
;MIRRRFALGFLAALLVLLVVGPAGAGDSGARFSAITGQVEVRPDEDLKGWKFARFETVLAVLDHIRTGEDSSSVLSFADMSTFVLKAESEVVIATPPGKDSKVKLMAGNIWVNVKKMIKDGSMEIEMSQVVAGIKGTNITCSSRTEEDWIQVLRGEAEATVKASQEKIHLKEGEALVVKKGGKSETTTCDPVAVQQEWKAEIQTMGESIDLNEIPDSVKGIILGEAQTFKDLSGRFKTLSALAKVTQADAGEFRKTAERFLGVLMEHQMILGGISERLNRAAAASPTKAAQAHIAVCRKLVTQATAGQQEYLAEIQKMLRVNLVKGGSADNASGTAGVATSTPAVTATGTSGVGTTGPSDDVATPKEGVPGPPSREDADSGEVDAFLGEIGGTLSSVESLLSELGSDLSGNGQDFFAGAIDRCNDAIGELGNLLPRLEELQEKFPSNPSLSAVQKQISGYQIKLGSLIKTLAVVEIDARVMTEITDSEETMSAAILRLKDELDSYALVANGSKAGSDKIQATLRILASFSSARRQYSNIQKLYEATIRSVSTNKFKTKEHEDLETAFERVSNTFQMLGIIIEQLESRLRDIEGQTSPFLK
;
A
#
# COMPACT_ATOMS: atom_id res chain seq x y z
N MET A 1 45.16 51.52 29.15
CA MET A 1 44.44 50.30 29.60
C MET A 1 42.94 50.31 29.21
N ILE A 2 42.57 50.82 28.03
CA ILE A 2 41.18 50.82 27.53
C ILE A 2 41.21 50.59 26.01
N ARG A 3 41.60 49.40 25.56
CA ARG A 3 41.40 48.94 24.16
C ARG A 3 41.27 47.42 24.00
N ARG A 4 41.06 46.66 25.08
CA ARG A 4 41.01 45.18 25.04
C ARG A 4 39.68 44.54 25.49
N ARG A 5 38.62 45.32 25.70
CA ARG A 5 37.32 44.79 26.18
C ARG A 5 36.14 44.90 25.21
N PHE A 6 36.31 45.48 24.03
CA PHE A 6 35.23 45.57 23.03
C PHE A 6 35.26 44.50 21.93
N ALA A 7 36.33 43.69 21.84
CA ALA A 7 36.47 42.68 20.80
C ALA A 7 35.84 41.31 21.14
N LEU A 8 35.40 41.10 22.38
CA LEU A 8 34.88 39.79 22.83
C LEU A 8 33.34 39.71 22.88
N GLY A 9 32.64 40.85 22.83
CA GLY A 9 31.17 40.88 22.84
C GLY A 9 30.53 40.79 21.44
N PHE A 10 31.27 41.11 20.38
CA PHE A 10 30.76 41.09 19.01
C PHE A 10 30.93 39.71 18.34
N LEU A 11 31.78 38.83 18.88
CA LEU A 11 32.00 37.48 18.37
C LEU A 11 30.96 36.46 18.89
N ALA A 12 30.28 36.76 20.00
CA ALA A 12 29.24 35.89 20.58
C ALA A 12 27.83 36.17 20.02
N ALA A 13 27.60 37.33 19.40
CA ALA A 13 26.35 37.65 18.70
C ALA A 13 26.35 37.24 17.22
N LEU A 14 27.53 36.89 16.66
CA LEU A 14 27.67 36.38 15.29
C LEU A 14 27.66 34.84 15.22
N LEU A 15 27.66 34.14 16.36
CA LEU A 15 27.72 32.68 16.46
C LEU A 15 26.41 32.04 16.95
N VAL A 16 25.28 32.74 16.81
CA VAL A 16 23.91 32.22 17.06
C VAL A 16 23.01 32.44 15.83
N LEU A 17 23.61 32.62 14.65
CA LEU A 17 22.89 32.84 13.39
C LEU A 17 23.25 31.80 12.31
N LEU A 18 23.42 30.55 12.72
CA LEU A 18 23.71 29.42 11.83
C LEU A 18 23.24 28.11 12.47
N VAL A 19 21.92 27.88 12.47
CA VAL A 19 21.23 26.63 12.05
C VAL A 19 19.74 26.98 11.96
N VAL A 20 19.34 27.70 10.92
CA VAL A 20 18.03 27.44 10.30
C VAL A 20 18.41 26.84 8.95
N GLY A 21 18.50 25.51 8.91
CA GLY A 21 18.60 24.82 7.64
C GLY A 21 17.38 25.15 6.79
N PRO A 22 17.48 25.11 5.45
CA PRO A 22 16.30 25.25 4.60
C PRO A 22 15.26 24.23 5.09
N ALA A 23 14.08 24.73 5.45
CA ALA A 23 12.95 23.91 5.80
C ALA A 23 12.52 23.20 4.52
N GLY A 24 13.15 22.05 4.25
CA GLY A 24 12.83 21.25 3.08
C GLY A 24 11.33 21.05 3.02
N ALA A 25 10.72 21.55 1.94
CA ALA A 25 9.32 21.35 1.66
C ALA A 25 9.02 19.85 1.81
N GLY A 26 8.13 19.53 2.75
CA GLY A 26 7.79 18.14 3.06
C GLY A 26 7.29 17.42 1.80
N ASP A 27 7.54 16.12 1.75
CA ASP A 27 7.00 15.27 0.68
C ASP A 27 5.48 15.42 0.58
N SER A 28 4.99 15.76 -0.61
CA SER A 28 3.56 15.94 -0.85
C SER A 28 2.77 14.63 -0.88
N GLY A 29 3.46 13.48 -0.92
CA GLY A 29 2.85 12.17 -1.10
C GLY A 29 2.23 11.96 -2.50
N ALA A 30 2.40 12.91 -3.42
CA ALA A 30 2.07 12.77 -4.83
C ALA A 30 3.21 12.09 -5.58
N ARG A 31 2.87 11.18 -6.49
CA ARG A 31 3.82 10.45 -7.35
C ARG A 31 3.30 10.38 -8.78
N PHE A 32 4.19 10.31 -9.75
CA PHE A 32 3.82 10.06 -11.13
C PHE A 32 3.50 8.58 -11.34
N SER A 33 2.29 8.29 -11.79
CA SER A 33 1.82 6.94 -12.17
C SER A 33 1.96 6.70 -13.67
N ALA A 34 1.93 7.75 -14.49
CA ALA A 34 2.23 7.71 -15.92
C ALA A 34 2.78 9.06 -16.38
N ILE A 35 3.74 9.06 -17.30
CA ILE A 35 4.33 10.26 -17.91
C ILE A 35 4.43 9.98 -19.42
N THR A 36 3.90 10.89 -20.23
CA THR A 36 4.02 10.87 -21.69
C THR A 36 4.45 12.25 -22.18
N GLY A 37 5.43 12.31 -23.08
CA GLY A 37 5.95 13.57 -23.63
C GLY A 37 6.88 14.34 -22.69
N GLN A 38 6.90 15.67 -22.81
CA GLN A 38 7.68 16.60 -22.00
C GLN A 38 6.89 17.02 -20.77
N VAL A 39 7.26 16.46 -19.62
CA VAL A 39 6.72 16.85 -18.32
C VAL A 39 7.87 17.39 -17.49
N GLU A 40 7.67 18.55 -16.88
CA GLU A 40 8.69 19.27 -16.12
C GLU A 40 8.17 19.59 -14.72
N VAL A 41 9.05 19.44 -13.73
CA VAL A 41 8.81 19.80 -12.35
C VAL A 41 9.75 20.95 -11.99
N ARG A 42 9.22 21.94 -11.28
CA ARG A 42 9.99 23.01 -10.69
C ARG A 42 9.72 23.08 -9.18
N PRO A 43 10.75 22.87 -8.35
CA PRO A 43 10.65 23.11 -6.91
C PRO A 43 10.35 24.58 -6.62
N ASP A 44 9.52 24.86 -5.61
CA ASP A 44 9.15 26.24 -5.25
C ASP A 44 10.38 27.12 -4.92
N GLU A 45 11.40 26.52 -4.28
CA GLU A 45 12.64 27.23 -3.89
C GLU A 45 13.54 27.62 -5.08
N ASP A 46 13.40 26.99 -6.26
CA ASP A 46 14.20 27.27 -7.45
C ASP A 46 13.33 27.74 -8.62
N LEU A 47 13.08 29.06 -8.65
CA LEU A 47 12.27 29.73 -9.67
C LEU A 47 12.79 29.58 -11.12
N LYS A 48 14.03 29.13 -11.34
CA LYS A 48 14.66 29.03 -12.68
C LYS A 48 14.95 27.61 -13.14
N GLY A 49 14.87 26.60 -12.26
CA GLY A 49 15.24 25.23 -12.57
C GLY A 49 14.05 24.33 -12.92
N TRP A 50 13.44 24.50 -14.10
CA TRP A 50 12.56 23.46 -14.63
C TRP A 50 13.38 22.21 -14.94
N LYS A 51 13.00 21.08 -14.35
CA LYS A 51 13.67 19.79 -14.54
C LYS A 51 12.69 18.80 -15.14
N PHE A 52 13.13 17.95 -16.05
CA PHE A 52 12.30 16.89 -16.58
C PHE A 52 11.84 15.94 -15.46
N ALA A 53 10.52 15.73 -15.40
CA ALA A 53 9.89 14.80 -14.49
C ALA A 53 10.28 13.36 -14.84
N ARG A 54 10.61 12.57 -13.82
CA ARG A 54 10.77 11.12 -13.92
C ARG A 54 9.75 10.46 -13.00
N PHE A 55 9.45 9.19 -13.24
CA PHE A 55 8.52 8.42 -12.38
C PHE A 55 8.92 8.44 -10.90
N GLU A 56 10.22 8.48 -10.61
CA GLU A 56 10.81 8.49 -9.26
C GLU A 56 10.97 9.91 -8.68
N THR A 57 10.60 10.96 -9.42
CA THR A 57 10.67 12.33 -8.91
C THR A 57 9.71 12.48 -7.74
N VAL A 58 10.27 12.64 -6.54
CA VAL A 58 9.49 12.98 -5.34
C VAL A 58 9.02 14.41 -5.47
N LEU A 59 7.70 14.58 -5.46
CA LEU A 59 7.06 15.89 -5.53
C LEU A 59 6.94 16.45 -4.12
N ALA A 60 7.57 17.58 -3.87
CA ALA A 60 7.44 18.30 -2.61
C ALA A 60 6.17 19.18 -2.62
N VAL A 61 5.73 19.60 -1.44
CA VAL A 61 4.67 20.58 -1.30
C VAL A 61 5.12 21.90 -1.95
N LEU A 62 4.23 22.53 -2.69
CA LEU A 62 4.40 23.71 -3.56
C LEU A 62 5.16 23.47 -4.87
N ASP A 63 5.51 22.23 -5.20
CA ASP A 63 6.11 21.95 -6.51
C ASP A 63 5.15 22.27 -7.65
N HIS A 64 5.71 22.90 -8.68
CA HIS A 64 5.02 23.19 -9.93
C HIS A 64 5.26 22.05 -10.92
N ILE A 65 4.18 21.56 -11.54
CA ILE A 65 4.23 20.53 -12.56
C ILE A 65 3.65 21.12 -13.84
N ARG A 66 4.42 21.06 -14.92
CA ARG A 66 4.04 21.53 -16.25
C ARG A 66 4.10 20.40 -17.26
N THR A 67 3.06 20.27 -18.09
CA THR A 67 3.05 19.42 -19.28
C THR A 67 3.23 20.29 -20.53
N GLY A 68 4.10 19.87 -21.45
CA GLY A 68 4.32 20.51 -22.74
C GLY A 68 3.23 20.19 -23.77
N GLU A 69 3.49 20.56 -25.02
CA GLU A 69 2.68 20.16 -26.18
C GLU A 69 2.71 18.63 -26.35
N ASP A 70 1.59 18.02 -26.72
CA ASP A 70 1.41 16.55 -26.84
C ASP A 70 1.85 15.73 -25.61
N SER A 71 1.86 16.35 -24.43
CA SER A 71 2.36 15.74 -23.20
C SER A 71 1.24 15.48 -22.20
N SER A 72 1.33 14.42 -21.42
CA SER A 72 0.36 14.10 -20.37
C SER A 72 1.05 13.50 -19.16
N SER A 73 0.47 13.72 -17.98
CA SER A 73 0.94 13.05 -16.77
C SER A 73 -0.22 12.60 -15.92
N VAL A 74 -0.02 11.48 -15.22
CA VAL A 74 -0.95 10.95 -14.25
C VAL A 74 -0.27 11.00 -12.89
N LEU A 75 -0.86 11.73 -11.95
CA LEU A 75 -0.42 11.80 -10.57
C LEU A 75 -1.33 10.92 -9.72
N SER A 76 -0.72 10.16 -8.82
CA SER A 76 -1.43 9.44 -7.76
C SER A 76 -0.96 9.93 -6.41
N PHE A 77 -1.92 10.15 -5.51
CA PHE A 77 -1.68 10.64 -4.16
C PHE A 77 -1.80 9.49 -3.14
N ALA A 78 -1.25 9.69 -1.94
CA ALA A 78 -1.31 8.71 -0.85
C ALA A 78 -2.75 8.38 -0.38
N ASP A 79 -3.71 9.27 -0.65
CA ASP A 79 -5.15 9.03 -0.44
C ASP A 79 -5.81 8.19 -1.55
N MET A 80 -5.01 7.71 -2.51
CA MET A 80 -5.38 7.00 -3.73
C MET A 80 -6.20 7.83 -4.73
N SER A 81 -6.22 9.16 -4.61
CA SER A 81 -6.78 10.05 -5.62
C SER A 81 -5.85 10.12 -6.84
N THR A 82 -6.44 10.19 -8.04
CA THR A 82 -5.70 10.24 -9.30
C THR A 82 -6.04 11.51 -10.06
N PHE A 83 -5.01 12.19 -10.57
CA PHE A 83 -5.12 13.38 -11.39
C PHE A 83 -4.49 13.09 -12.74
N VAL A 84 -5.23 13.30 -13.81
CA VAL A 84 -4.72 13.20 -15.17
C VAL A 84 -4.60 14.62 -15.71
N LEU A 85 -3.36 15.06 -15.95
CA LEU A 85 -3.01 16.34 -16.54
C LEU A 85 -2.86 16.16 -18.05
N LYS A 86 -3.60 16.97 -18.84
CA LYS A 86 -3.45 17.02 -20.30
C LYS A 86 -2.24 17.85 -20.72
N ALA A 87 -2.03 17.99 -22.02
CA ALA A 87 -1.06 18.92 -22.59
C ALA A 87 -1.32 20.36 -22.13
N GLU A 88 -0.27 21.17 -22.11
CA GLU A 88 -0.32 22.59 -21.75
C GLU A 88 -0.97 22.88 -20.39
N SER A 89 -0.76 21.99 -19.42
CA SER A 89 -1.34 22.11 -18.08
C SER A 89 -0.27 22.42 -17.04
N GLU A 90 -0.58 23.34 -16.13
CA GLU A 90 0.27 23.70 -14.98
C GLU A 90 -0.51 23.55 -13.67
N VAL A 91 0.02 22.71 -12.78
CA VAL A 91 -0.59 22.40 -11.48
C VAL A 91 0.44 22.61 -10.36
N VAL A 92 -0.02 23.12 -9.21
CA VAL A 92 0.76 23.29 -7.99
C VAL A 92 0.13 22.47 -6.87
N ILE A 93 0.94 21.70 -6.15
CA ILE A 93 0.48 20.87 -5.03
C ILE A 93 0.57 21.67 -3.74
N ALA A 94 -0.54 22.18 -3.20
CA ALA A 94 -0.48 23.21 -2.15
C ALA A 94 -0.42 22.68 -0.70
N THR A 95 -0.79 21.43 -0.43
CA THR A 95 -0.87 20.91 0.96
C THR A 95 -0.32 19.47 1.10
N PRO A 96 0.38 19.12 2.19
CA PRO A 96 0.80 17.75 2.50
C PRO A 96 -0.38 16.81 2.80
N PRO A 97 -0.17 15.48 2.72
CA PRO A 97 -1.24 14.50 2.93
C PRO A 97 -1.63 14.44 4.41
N GLY A 98 -2.85 14.87 4.76
CA GLY A 98 -3.42 14.67 6.11
C GLY A 98 -4.45 15.70 6.59
N LYS A 99 -4.49 16.91 6.02
CA LYS A 99 -5.54 17.93 6.24
C LYS A 99 -5.84 18.60 4.91
N ASP A 100 -7.13 18.78 4.60
CA ASP A 100 -7.70 19.41 3.40
C ASP A 100 -6.72 19.52 2.20
N SER A 101 -6.76 18.52 1.31
CA SER A 101 -5.89 18.48 0.14
C SER A 101 -6.25 19.59 -0.83
N LYS A 102 -5.36 20.57 -1.00
CA LYS A 102 -5.54 21.68 -1.94
C LYS A 102 -4.62 21.48 -3.15
N VAL A 103 -5.21 21.50 -4.34
CA VAL A 103 -4.47 21.47 -5.61
C VAL A 103 -4.81 22.75 -6.37
N LYS A 104 -3.80 23.50 -6.79
CA LYS A 104 -4.01 24.74 -7.53
C LYS A 104 -3.77 24.50 -9.02
N LEU A 105 -4.82 24.68 -9.82
CA LEU A 105 -4.75 24.64 -11.28
C LEU A 105 -4.47 26.05 -11.79
N MET A 106 -3.30 26.25 -12.38
CA MET A 106 -2.88 27.56 -12.92
C MET A 106 -3.35 27.74 -14.36
N ALA A 107 -3.27 26.67 -15.16
CA ALA A 107 -3.76 26.63 -16.54
C ALA A 107 -3.94 25.17 -17.00
N GLY A 108 -4.84 24.93 -17.95
CA GLY A 108 -4.96 23.65 -18.65
C GLY A 108 -6.17 22.82 -18.24
N ASN A 109 -6.14 21.53 -18.58
CA ASN A 109 -7.26 20.60 -18.40
C ASN A 109 -6.83 19.45 -17.49
N ILE A 110 -7.62 19.20 -16.45
CA ILE A 110 -7.40 18.10 -15.51
C ILE A 110 -8.65 17.24 -15.38
N TRP A 111 -8.43 15.93 -15.31
CA TRP A 111 -9.45 14.97 -14.89
C TRP A 111 -9.08 14.44 -13.52
N VAL A 112 -10.03 14.49 -12.60
CA VAL A 112 -9.78 14.20 -11.18
C VAL A 112 -10.73 13.11 -10.72
N ASN A 113 -10.13 12.06 -10.16
CA ASN A 113 -10.84 10.95 -9.55
C ASN A 113 -10.43 10.83 -8.07
N VAL A 114 -11.35 11.14 -7.17
CA VAL A 114 -11.10 11.16 -5.71
C VAL A 114 -11.63 9.87 -5.07
N LYS A 115 -10.73 9.00 -4.56
CA LYS A 115 -11.03 7.60 -4.17
C LYS A 115 -11.31 7.38 -2.67
N LYS A 116 -10.77 8.22 -1.76
CA LYS A 116 -10.90 8.05 -0.30
C LYS A 116 -11.13 9.37 0.44
N MET A 117 -12.07 9.38 1.38
CA MET A 117 -12.16 10.41 2.42
C MET A 117 -11.89 9.74 3.77
N ILE A 118 -10.90 10.25 4.52
CA ILE A 118 -10.82 10.06 5.97
C ILE A 118 -11.79 11.09 6.59
N LYS A 119 -12.37 10.78 7.75
CA LYS A 119 -13.57 11.38 8.36
C LYS A 119 -13.74 12.92 8.34
N ASP A 120 -12.75 13.73 7.98
CA ASP A 120 -12.83 15.20 7.97
C ASP A 120 -12.13 15.88 6.76
N GLY A 121 -11.66 15.14 5.74
CA GLY A 121 -10.89 15.73 4.63
C GLY A 121 -11.77 16.19 3.47
N SER A 122 -11.73 17.47 3.12
CA SER A 122 -12.26 17.99 1.85
C SER A 122 -11.14 18.16 0.82
N MET A 123 -11.41 17.86 -0.45
CA MET A 123 -10.46 18.16 -1.53
C MET A 123 -10.90 19.43 -2.24
N GLU A 124 -10.02 20.43 -2.27
CA GLU A 124 -10.28 21.70 -2.93
C GLU A 124 -9.36 21.84 -4.14
N ILE A 125 -9.95 22.03 -5.32
CA ILE A 125 -9.22 22.45 -6.52
C ILE A 125 -9.37 23.95 -6.65
N GLU A 126 -8.28 24.67 -6.43
CA GLU A 126 -8.24 26.12 -6.62
C GLU A 126 -7.90 26.46 -8.08
N MET A 127 -8.83 27.08 -8.79
CA MET A 127 -8.63 27.64 -10.13
C MET A 127 -8.50 29.16 -10.07
N SER A 128 -8.41 29.82 -11.23
CA SER A 128 -8.24 31.27 -11.33
C SER A 128 -9.39 32.07 -10.69
N GLN A 129 -10.63 31.69 -11.00
CA GLN A 129 -11.87 32.35 -10.59
C GLN A 129 -12.72 31.52 -9.61
N VAL A 130 -12.48 30.21 -9.49
CA VAL A 130 -13.33 29.29 -8.71
C VAL A 130 -12.50 28.38 -7.81
N VAL A 131 -13.07 27.99 -6.66
CA VAL A 131 -12.57 26.89 -5.82
C VAL A 131 -13.60 25.76 -5.86
N ALA A 132 -13.22 24.60 -6.40
CA ALA A 132 -14.09 23.43 -6.47
C ALA A 132 -13.81 22.50 -5.29
N GLY A 133 -14.74 22.41 -4.35
CA GLY A 133 -14.75 21.43 -3.27
C GLY A 133 -15.38 20.12 -3.74
N ILE A 134 -14.65 19.02 -3.61
CA ILE A 134 -15.04 17.70 -4.14
C ILE A 134 -15.15 16.71 -2.99
N LYS A 135 -16.23 15.91 -3.00
CA LYS A 135 -16.46 14.84 -2.02
C LYS A 135 -16.74 13.50 -2.69
N GLY A 136 -15.66 12.80 -3.07
CA GLY A 136 -15.75 11.43 -3.61
C GLY A 136 -16.44 11.34 -4.97
N THR A 137 -15.94 12.11 -5.94
CA THR A 137 -16.60 12.40 -7.21
C THR A 137 -15.58 12.31 -8.35
N ASN A 138 -16.07 12.05 -9.56
CA ASN A 138 -15.33 12.15 -10.81
C ASN A 138 -15.71 13.45 -11.53
N ILE A 139 -14.76 14.37 -11.69
CA ILE A 139 -15.00 15.66 -12.36
C ILE A 139 -13.88 15.99 -13.34
N THR A 140 -14.20 16.84 -14.32
CA THR A 140 -13.22 17.53 -15.14
C THR A 140 -13.16 18.99 -14.72
N CYS A 141 -11.95 19.53 -14.64
CA CYS A 141 -11.73 20.96 -14.44
C CYS A 141 -10.83 21.49 -15.55
N SER A 142 -11.19 22.63 -16.11
CA SER A 142 -10.42 23.31 -17.16
C SER A 142 -10.32 24.77 -16.80
N SER A 143 -9.09 25.30 -16.76
CA SER A 143 -8.85 26.72 -16.48
C SER A 143 -8.16 27.37 -17.68
N ARG A 144 -8.81 28.42 -18.21
CA ARG A 144 -8.31 29.24 -19.32
C ARG A 144 -8.16 30.69 -18.84
N THR A 145 -7.46 31.52 -19.63
CA THR A 145 -7.14 32.92 -19.28
C THR A 145 -8.35 33.80 -18.94
N GLU A 146 -9.55 33.47 -19.44
CA GLU A 146 -10.77 34.27 -19.25
C GLU A 146 -11.95 33.53 -18.60
N GLU A 147 -11.88 32.21 -18.49
CA GLU A 147 -12.97 31.37 -17.99
C GLU A 147 -12.48 30.06 -17.34
N ASP A 148 -13.17 29.65 -16.28
CA ASP A 148 -12.99 28.34 -15.63
C ASP A 148 -14.22 27.46 -15.90
N TRP A 149 -13.99 26.20 -16.20
CA TRP A 149 -15.00 25.19 -16.47
C TRP A 149 -14.88 24.05 -15.46
N ILE A 150 -16.02 23.65 -14.89
CA ILE A 150 -16.13 22.44 -14.05
C ILE A 150 -17.25 21.58 -14.63
N GLN A 151 -17.03 20.29 -14.84
CA GLN A 151 -18.10 19.37 -15.25
C GLN A 151 -18.11 18.14 -14.34
N VAL A 152 -19.29 17.79 -13.83
CA VAL A 152 -19.46 16.66 -12.92
C VAL A 152 -19.90 15.43 -13.71
N LEU A 153 -19.00 14.46 -13.84
CA LEU A 153 -19.26 13.24 -14.59
C LEU A 153 -19.94 12.17 -13.74
N ARG A 154 -19.61 12.10 -12.43
CA ARG A 154 -20.24 11.19 -11.48
C ARG A 154 -20.08 11.68 -10.04
N GLY A 155 -21.19 11.86 -9.31
CA GLY A 155 -21.21 12.32 -7.92
C GLY A 155 -21.66 13.78 -7.77
N GLU A 156 -21.14 14.50 -6.77
CA GLU A 156 -21.49 15.89 -6.46
C GLU A 156 -20.24 16.76 -6.23
N ALA A 157 -20.31 18.04 -6.61
CA ALA A 157 -19.23 19.01 -6.39
C ALA A 157 -19.80 20.37 -5.92
N GLU A 158 -19.09 21.06 -5.04
CA GLU A 158 -19.45 22.39 -4.56
C GLU A 158 -18.45 23.40 -5.13
N ALA A 159 -18.90 24.30 -6.01
CA ALA A 159 -18.07 25.33 -6.60
C ALA A 159 -18.26 26.66 -5.87
N THR A 160 -17.18 27.26 -5.37
CA THR A 160 -17.19 28.58 -4.73
C THR A 160 -16.53 29.61 -5.64
N VAL A 161 -17.28 30.61 -6.11
CA VAL A 161 -16.76 31.67 -6.99
C VAL A 161 -15.99 32.69 -6.14
N LYS A 162 -14.72 32.93 -6.44
CA LYS A 162 -13.84 33.79 -5.61
C LYS A 162 -14.32 35.24 -5.53
N ALA A 163 -14.84 35.79 -6.63
CA ALA A 163 -15.26 37.18 -6.73
C ALA A 163 -16.56 37.49 -5.98
N SER A 164 -17.55 36.58 -6.02
CA SER A 164 -18.85 36.76 -5.37
C SER A 164 -18.97 36.04 -4.02
N GLN A 165 -18.04 35.13 -3.71
CA GLN A 165 -18.13 34.17 -2.59
C GLN A 165 -19.40 33.30 -2.65
N GLU A 166 -20.02 33.19 -3.82
CA GLU A 166 -21.22 32.38 -4.04
C GLU A 166 -20.86 30.89 -4.14
N LYS A 167 -21.60 30.05 -3.42
CA LYS A 167 -21.47 28.60 -3.40
C LYS A 167 -22.55 27.98 -4.29
N ILE A 168 -22.12 27.26 -5.32
CA ILE A 168 -22.98 26.60 -6.31
C ILE A 168 -22.80 25.10 -6.17
N HIS A 169 -23.89 24.38 -5.93
CA HIS A 169 -23.88 22.92 -5.84
C HIS A 169 -24.14 22.32 -7.23
N LEU A 170 -23.23 21.47 -7.71
CA LEU A 170 -23.30 20.80 -9.00
C LEU A 170 -23.54 19.31 -8.80
N LYS A 171 -24.52 18.79 -9.54
CA LYS A 171 -24.86 17.37 -9.60
C LYS A 171 -24.32 16.71 -10.87
N GLU A 172 -24.33 15.39 -10.88
CA GLU A 172 -23.97 14.58 -12.06
C GLU A 172 -24.69 15.06 -13.32
N GLY A 173 -23.93 15.31 -14.40
CA GLY A 173 -24.44 15.84 -15.66
C GLY A 173 -24.58 17.37 -15.71
N GLU A 174 -24.11 18.09 -14.70
CA GLU A 174 -24.07 19.56 -14.69
C GLU A 174 -22.65 20.07 -14.94
N ALA A 175 -22.56 21.19 -15.66
CA ALA A 175 -21.35 21.95 -15.91
C ALA A 175 -21.52 23.39 -15.44
N LEU A 176 -20.43 23.96 -14.91
CA LEU A 176 -20.35 25.34 -14.49
C LEU A 176 -19.27 26.05 -15.27
N VAL A 177 -19.62 27.18 -15.89
CA VAL A 177 -18.67 28.08 -16.54
C VAL A 177 -18.62 29.38 -15.76
N VAL A 178 -17.44 29.78 -15.31
CA VAL A 178 -17.24 31.02 -14.56
C VAL A 178 -16.28 31.93 -15.31
N LYS A 179 -16.82 33.06 -15.77
CA LYS A 179 -16.06 34.08 -16.54
C LYS A 179 -15.39 35.08 -15.59
N LYS A 180 -14.31 35.70 -16.07
CA LYS A 180 -13.60 36.79 -15.38
C LYS A 180 -14.58 37.88 -14.91
N GLY A 181 -14.63 38.12 -13.59
CA GLY A 181 -15.58 39.04 -12.96
C GLY A 181 -16.74 38.37 -12.20
N GLY A 182 -16.74 37.05 -12.06
CA GLY A 182 -17.63 36.32 -11.15
C GLY A 182 -19.02 36.00 -11.71
N LYS A 183 -19.21 36.10 -13.04
CA LYS A 183 -20.45 35.64 -13.68
C LYS A 183 -20.35 34.13 -13.90
N SER A 184 -21.27 33.39 -13.28
CA SER A 184 -21.40 31.94 -13.42
C SER A 184 -22.61 31.58 -14.28
N GLU A 185 -22.42 30.67 -15.23
CA GLU A 185 -23.48 30.08 -16.06
C GLU A 185 -23.48 28.55 -15.84
N THR A 186 -24.58 28.00 -15.32
CA THR A 186 -24.76 26.54 -15.19
C THR A 186 -25.39 26.00 -16.46
N THR A 187 -24.75 25.01 -17.07
CA THR A 187 -25.21 24.35 -18.30
C THR A 187 -25.29 22.84 -18.09
N THR A 188 -26.20 22.16 -18.79
CA THR A 188 -26.28 20.69 -18.77
C THR A 188 -25.19 20.10 -19.66
N CYS A 189 -24.50 19.09 -19.16
CA CYS A 189 -23.41 18.37 -19.83
C CYS A 189 -23.82 16.91 -20.04
N ASP A 190 -23.49 16.33 -21.19
CA ASP A 190 -23.61 14.89 -21.40
C ASP A 190 -22.35 14.19 -20.87
N PRO A 191 -22.42 13.50 -19.71
CA PRO A 191 -21.26 12.85 -19.11
C PRO A 191 -20.70 11.73 -20.00
N VAL A 192 -21.51 11.12 -20.86
CA VAL A 192 -21.08 10.04 -21.76
C VAL A 192 -20.22 10.59 -22.89
N ALA A 193 -20.59 11.73 -23.47
CA ALA A 193 -19.82 12.37 -24.54
C ALA A 193 -18.45 12.84 -24.05
N VAL A 194 -18.40 13.50 -22.88
CA VAL A 194 -17.14 13.94 -22.27
C VAL A 194 -16.27 12.74 -21.90
N GLN A 195 -16.86 11.66 -21.37
CA GLN A 195 -16.11 10.45 -21.07
C GLN A 195 -15.53 9.80 -22.33
N GLN A 196 -16.19 9.89 -23.49
CA GLN A 196 -15.67 9.35 -24.77
C GLN A 196 -14.50 10.17 -25.32
N GLU A 197 -14.54 11.50 -25.19
CA GLU A 197 -13.42 12.37 -25.57
C GLU A 197 -12.17 12.05 -24.74
N TRP A 198 -12.33 11.94 -23.41
CA TRP A 198 -11.26 11.52 -22.53
C TRP A 198 -10.81 10.08 -22.77
N LYS A 199 -11.74 9.17 -23.12
CA LYS A 199 -11.41 7.78 -23.45
C LYS A 199 -10.52 7.69 -24.68
N ALA A 200 -10.78 8.47 -25.73
CA ALA A 200 -9.95 8.49 -26.94
C ALA A 200 -8.50 8.91 -26.65
N GLU A 201 -8.30 9.86 -25.73
CA GLU A 201 -6.96 10.34 -25.35
C GLU A 201 -6.27 9.43 -24.32
N ILE A 202 -7.00 8.85 -23.36
CA ILE A 202 -6.48 7.83 -22.42
C ILE A 202 -6.07 6.57 -23.19
N GLN A 203 -6.78 6.24 -24.25
CA GLN A 203 -6.46 5.12 -25.13
C GLN A 203 -5.09 5.30 -25.80
N THR A 204 -4.69 6.53 -26.14
CA THR A 204 -3.33 6.89 -26.57
C THR A 204 -2.27 6.58 -25.50
N MET A 205 -2.61 6.63 -24.21
CA MET A 205 -1.69 6.24 -23.13
C MET A 205 -1.50 4.72 -23.06
N GLY A 206 -2.52 3.92 -23.35
CA GLY A 206 -2.34 2.47 -23.55
C GLY A 206 -1.36 2.16 -24.69
N GLU A 207 -1.22 3.09 -25.65
CA GLU A 207 -0.24 2.99 -26.73
C GLU A 207 1.19 3.32 -26.31
N SER A 208 1.45 3.90 -25.14
CA SER A 208 2.81 4.21 -24.68
C SER A 208 3.48 3.04 -23.91
N ILE A 209 2.70 2.05 -23.45
CA ILE A 209 3.21 0.86 -22.72
C ILE A 209 4.05 -0.03 -23.64
N ASP A 210 5.34 -0.17 -23.34
CA ASP A 210 6.28 -0.89 -24.20
C ASP A 210 5.83 -2.35 -24.44
N LEU A 211 6.04 -2.89 -25.65
CA LEU A 211 5.44 -4.18 -26.04
C LEU A 211 5.86 -5.33 -25.11
N ASN A 212 7.06 -5.21 -24.53
CA ASN A 212 7.67 -6.17 -23.62
C ASN A 212 7.14 -6.06 -22.19
N GLU A 213 6.55 -4.94 -21.80
CA GLU A 213 6.01 -4.69 -20.45
C GLU A 213 4.54 -5.10 -20.33
N ILE A 214 3.86 -5.27 -21.47
CA ILE A 214 2.45 -5.68 -21.55
C ILE A 214 2.15 -6.92 -20.69
N PRO A 215 2.93 -8.02 -20.71
CA PRO A 215 2.63 -9.20 -19.91
C PRO A 215 2.56 -8.91 -18.41
N ASP A 216 3.48 -8.08 -17.89
CA ASP A 216 3.58 -7.80 -16.46
C ASP A 216 2.53 -6.78 -16.02
N SER A 217 2.29 -5.75 -16.83
CA SER A 217 1.18 -4.81 -16.59
C SER A 217 -0.18 -5.52 -16.57
N VAL A 218 -0.43 -6.41 -17.53
CA VAL A 218 -1.70 -7.16 -17.61
C VAL A 218 -1.84 -8.15 -16.44
N LYS A 219 -0.76 -8.84 -16.04
CA LYS A 219 -0.77 -9.70 -14.85
C LYS A 219 -1.04 -8.90 -13.57
N GLY A 220 -0.44 -7.72 -13.43
CA GLY A 220 -0.68 -6.83 -12.30
C GLY A 220 -2.15 -6.42 -12.18
N ILE A 221 -2.78 -6.07 -13.31
CA ILE A 221 -4.22 -5.78 -13.39
C ILE A 221 -5.04 -6.99 -12.92
N ILE A 222 -4.79 -8.18 -13.49
CA ILE A 222 -5.53 -9.41 -13.15
C ILE A 222 -5.42 -9.71 -11.65
N LEU A 223 -4.21 -9.68 -11.07
CA LEU A 223 -3.99 -10.03 -9.67
C LEU A 223 -4.61 -8.99 -8.72
N GLY A 224 -4.45 -7.71 -9.01
CA GLY A 224 -5.02 -6.63 -8.19
C GLY A 224 -6.55 -6.65 -8.18
N GLU A 225 -7.16 -6.89 -9.35
CA GLU A 225 -8.61 -6.99 -9.48
C GLU A 225 -9.16 -8.23 -8.79
N ALA A 226 -8.51 -9.39 -8.97
CA ALA A 226 -8.93 -10.63 -8.34
C ALA A 226 -8.93 -10.52 -6.81
N GLN A 227 -7.90 -9.90 -6.23
CA GLN A 227 -7.82 -9.70 -4.78
C GLN A 227 -8.90 -8.73 -4.29
N THR A 228 -9.07 -7.58 -4.95
CA THR A 228 -10.08 -6.60 -4.57
C THR A 228 -11.50 -7.17 -4.66
N PHE A 229 -11.77 -7.96 -5.71
CA PHE A 229 -13.04 -8.64 -5.89
C PHE A 229 -13.27 -9.71 -4.80
N LYS A 230 -12.26 -10.50 -4.47
CA LYS A 230 -12.33 -11.51 -3.40
C LYS A 230 -12.70 -10.87 -2.06
N ASP A 231 -12.08 -9.75 -1.73
CA ASP A 231 -12.35 -9.01 -0.50
C ASP A 231 -13.78 -8.43 -0.50
N LEU A 232 -14.21 -7.85 -1.63
CA LEU A 232 -15.57 -7.33 -1.79
C LEU A 232 -16.63 -8.43 -1.66
N SER A 233 -16.43 -9.56 -2.33
CA SER A 233 -17.31 -10.73 -2.27
C SER A 233 -17.38 -11.33 -0.87
N GLY A 234 -16.24 -11.41 -0.17
CA GLY A 234 -16.17 -11.83 1.23
C GLY A 234 -16.98 -10.93 2.16
N ARG A 235 -16.86 -9.60 2.00
CA ARG A 235 -17.67 -8.63 2.75
C ARG A 235 -19.15 -8.77 2.42
N PHE A 236 -19.52 -8.91 1.15
CA PHE A 236 -20.91 -9.11 0.74
C PHE A 236 -21.54 -10.36 1.37
N LYS A 237 -20.82 -11.49 1.36
CA LYS A 237 -21.28 -12.75 1.97
C LYS A 237 -21.47 -12.60 3.47
N THR A 238 -20.52 -11.94 4.14
CA THR A 238 -20.60 -11.67 5.59
C THR A 238 -21.82 -10.82 5.92
N LEU A 239 -22.02 -9.70 5.23
CA LEU A 239 -23.17 -8.82 5.43
C LEU A 239 -24.50 -9.52 5.12
N SER A 240 -24.53 -10.33 4.06
CA SER A 240 -25.75 -11.06 3.66
C SER A 240 -26.19 -12.11 4.69
N ALA A 241 -25.23 -12.68 5.43
CA ALA A 241 -25.46 -13.69 6.46
C ALA A 241 -25.87 -13.11 7.83
N LEU A 242 -25.61 -11.82 8.09
CA LEU A 242 -26.01 -11.17 9.33
C LEU A 242 -27.55 -11.05 9.42
N ALA A 243 -28.09 -11.35 10.60
CA ALA A 243 -29.53 -11.24 10.87
C ALA A 243 -30.02 -9.78 10.87
N LYS A 244 -29.14 -8.84 11.24
CA LYS A 244 -29.37 -7.39 11.18
C LYS A 244 -28.16 -6.73 10.55
N VAL A 245 -28.38 -5.87 9.57
CA VAL A 245 -27.34 -5.08 8.89
C VAL A 245 -27.73 -3.62 8.99
N THR A 246 -26.83 -2.80 9.51
CA THR A 246 -27.10 -1.37 9.66
C THR A 246 -27.05 -0.67 8.30
N GLN A 247 -27.75 0.46 8.19
CA GLN A 247 -27.70 1.30 6.99
C GLN A 247 -26.28 1.86 6.73
N ALA A 248 -25.49 2.05 7.79
CA ALA A 248 -24.10 2.49 7.68
C ALA A 248 -23.22 1.41 7.01
N ASP A 249 -23.32 0.16 7.45
CA ASP A 249 -22.53 -0.96 6.88
C ASP A 249 -22.90 -1.23 5.42
N ALA A 250 -24.20 -1.21 5.11
CA ALA A 250 -24.69 -1.34 3.74
C ALA A 250 -24.22 -0.19 2.84
N GLY A 251 -24.20 1.04 3.37
CA GLY A 251 -23.70 2.22 2.67
C GLY A 251 -22.19 2.15 2.40
N GLU A 252 -21.40 1.68 3.36
CA GLU A 252 -19.95 1.50 3.18
C GLU A 252 -19.63 0.40 2.15
N PHE A 253 -20.38 -0.70 2.18
CA PHE A 253 -20.27 -1.74 1.17
C PHE A 253 -20.56 -1.21 -0.24
N ARG A 254 -21.69 -0.50 -0.44
CA ARG A 254 -22.03 0.10 -1.74
C ARG A 254 -20.94 1.03 -2.25
N LYS A 255 -20.43 1.93 -1.39
CA LYS A 255 -19.32 2.82 -1.74
C LYS A 255 -18.08 2.03 -2.18
N THR A 256 -17.77 0.92 -1.49
CA THR A 256 -16.61 0.07 -1.86
C THR A 256 -16.83 -0.64 -3.20
N ALA A 257 -18.04 -1.14 -3.44
CA ALA A 257 -18.42 -1.77 -4.71
C ALA A 257 -18.41 -0.78 -5.89
N GLU A 258 -18.95 0.43 -5.71
CA GLU A 258 -18.93 1.51 -6.71
C GLU A 258 -17.51 1.97 -7.02
N ARG A 259 -16.63 2.05 -6.01
CA ARG A 259 -15.19 2.34 -6.20
C ARG A 259 -14.53 1.27 -7.06
N PHE A 260 -14.79 0.00 -6.78
CA PHE A 260 -14.21 -1.09 -7.56
C PHE A 260 -14.72 -1.09 -9.00
N LEU A 261 -15.99 -0.71 -9.22
CA LEU A 261 -16.54 -0.48 -10.56
C LEU A 261 -15.74 0.58 -11.34
N GLY A 262 -15.35 1.67 -10.68
CA GLY A 262 -14.51 2.71 -11.29
C GLY A 262 -13.14 2.19 -11.74
N VAL A 263 -12.48 1.39 -10.90
CA VAL A 263 -11.19 0.75 -11.23
C VAL A 263 -11.33 -0.20 -12.42
N LEU A 264 -12.38 -1.01 -12.45
CA LEU A 264 -12.64 -1.91 -13.57
C LEU A 264 -12.84 -1.15 -14.88
N MET A 265 -13.56 -0.01 -14.85
CA MET A 265 -13.74 0.83 -16.04
C MET A 265 -12.43 1.44 -16.53
N GLU A 266 -11.57 1.90 -15.63
CA GLU A 266 -10.25 2.45 -15.95
C GLU A 266 -9.35 1.38 -16.60
N HIS A 267 -9.21 0.23 -15.96
CA HIS A 267 -8.40 -0.85 -16.51
C HIS A 267 -8.97 -1.41 -17.82
N GLN A 268 -10.29 -1.39 -18.01
CA GLN A 268 -10.91 -1.76 -19.29
C GLN A 268 -10.49 -0.82 -20.42
N MET A 269 -10.32 0.48 -20.14
CA MET A 269 -9.78 1.44 -21.13
C MET A 269 -8.31 1.14 -21.45
N ILE A 270 -7.49 0.86 -20.44
CA ILE A 270 -6.06 0.51 -20.61
C ILE A 270 -5.91 -0.77 -21.45
N LEU A 271 -6.64 -1.84 -21.09
CA LEU A 271 -6.62 -3.11 -21.84
C LEU A 271 -7.11 -2.93 -23.28
N GLY A 272 -8.08 -2.02 -23.51
CA GLY A 272 -8.52 -1.62 -24.85
C GLY A 272 -7.37 -1.04 -25.69
N GLY A 273 -6.64 -0.07 -25.14
CA GLY A 273 -5.47 0.53 -25.81
C GLY A 273 -4.36 -0.48 -26.09
N ILE A 274 -4.07 -1.36 -25.12
CA ILE A 274 -3.10 -2.45 -25.31
C ILE A 274 -3.55 -3.41 -26.43
N SER A 275 -4.83 -3.79 -26.47
CA SER A 275 -5.38 -4.68 -27.50
C SER A 275 -5.21 -4.10 -28.91
N GLU A 276 -5.51 -2.81 -29.09
CA GLU A 276 -5.32 -2.13 -30.37
C GLU A 276 -3.85 -2.01 -30.77
N ARG A 277 -2.96 -1.69 -29.82
CA ARG A 277 -1.52 -1.68 -30.05
C ARG A 277 -1.03 -3.06 -30.49
N LEU A 278 -1.47 -4.13 -29.84
CA LEU A 278 -1.15 -5.51 -30.23
C LEU A 278 -1.68 -5.85 -31.62
N ASN A 279 -2.87 -5.35 -32.00
CA ASN A 279 -3.43 -5.56 -33.34
C ASN A 279 -2.64 -4.82 -34.42
N ARG A 280 -2.20 -3.57 -34.17
CA ARG A 280 -1.31 -2.84 -35.07
C ARG A 280 0.07 -3.50 -35.16
N ALA A 281 0.63 -3.91 -34.03
CA ALA A 281 1.90 -4.64 -34.00
C ALA A 281 1.81 -5.96 -34.76
N ALA A 282 0.69 -6.69 -34.64
CA ALA A 282 0.46 -7.92 -35.39
C ALA A 282 0.42 -7.68 -36.90
N ALA A 283 -0.22 -6.58 -37.34
CA ALA A 283 -0.30 -6.20 -38.75
C ALA A 283 1.06 -5.75 -39.32
N ALA A 284 1.92 -5.13 -38.49
CA ALA A 284 3.23 -4.63 -38.89
C ALA A 284 4.38 -5.64 -38.75
N SER A 285 4.19 -6.75 -38.03
CA SER A 285 5.28 -7.66 -37.64
C SER A 285 5.67 -8.68 -38.74
N PRO A 286 6.92 -8.67 -39.25
CA PRO A 286 7.37 -9.59 -40.28
C PRO A 286 7.98 -10.90 -39.73
N THR A 287 8.33 -10.99 -38.45
CA THR A 287 9.03 -12.15 -37.88
C THR A 287 8.11 -13.08 -37.07
N LYS A 288 8.34 -14.39 -37.17
CA LYS A 288 7.57 -15.41 -36.42
C LYS A 288 7.69 -15.25 -34.90
N ALA A 289 8.85 -14.80 -34.40
CA ALA A 289 9.08 -14.59 -32.98
C ALA A 289 8.24 -13.43 -32.42
N ALA A 290 8.16 -12.30 -33.14
CA ALA A 290 7.30 -11.19 -32.77
C ALA A 290 5.81 -11.58 -32.80
N GLN A 291 5.39 -12.36 -33.81
CA GLN A 291 4.02 -12.89 -33.89
C GLN A 291 3.67 -13.81 -32.71
N ALA A 292 4.60 -14.68 -32.30
CA ALA A 292 4.40 -15.54 -31.13
C ALA A 292 4.27 -14.75 -29.83
N HIS A 293 5.12 -13.74 -29.62
CA HIS A 293 5.05 -12.86 -28.45
C HIS A 293 3.73 -12.08 -28.40
N ILE A 294 3.33 -11.48 -29.53
CA ILE A 294 2.05 -10.76 -29.65
C ILE A 294 0.85 -11.68 -29.38
N ALA A 295 0.90 -12.94 -29.83
CA ALA A 295 -0.15 -13.92 -29.56
C ALA A 295 -0.27 -14.22 -28.05
N VAL A 296 0.84 -14.33 -27.33
CA VAL A 296 0.86 -14.49 -25.87
C VAL A 296 0.25 -13.27 -25.18
N CYS A 297 0.67 -12.06 -25.54
CA CYS A 297 0.10 -10.83 -24.99
C CYS A 297 -1.40 -10.70 -25.25
N ARG A 298 -1.85 -11.04 -26.48
CA ARG A 298 -3.28 -11.00 -26.84
C ARG A 298 -4.09 -11.98 -25.98
N LYS A 299 -3.56 -13.17 -25.71
CA LYS A 299 -4.22 -14.15 -24.83
C LYS A 299 -4.38 -13.59 -23.42
N LEU A 300 -3.34 -12.97 -22.87
CA LEU A 300 -3.38 -12.35 -21.54
C LEU A 300 -4.40 -11.20 -21.46
N VAL A 301 -4.39 -10.30 -22.44
CA VAL A 301 -5.35 -9.18 -22.50
C VAL A 301 -6.77 -9.71 -22.60
N THR A 302 -7.01 -10.72 -23.44
CA THR A 302 -8.34 -11.35 -23.59
C THR A 302 -8.81 -11.96 -22.27
N GLN A 303 -7.91 -12.64 -21.54
CA GLN A 303 -8.22 -13.21 -20.23
C GLN A 303 -8.56 -12.13 -19.21
N ALA A 304 -7.78 -11.04 -19.17
CA ALA A 304 -8.03 -9.90 -18.27
C ALA A 304 -9.38 -9.25 -18.56
N THR A 305 -9.69 -8.98 -19.84
CA THR A 305 -10.97 -8.38 -20.24
C THR A 305 -12.16 -9.28 -19.90
N ALA A 306 -12.04 -10.60 -20.07
CA ALA A 306 -13.10 -11.53 -19.67
C ALA A 306 -13.34 -11.51 -18.15
N GLY A 307 -12.26 -11.55 -17.35
CA GLY A 307 -12.35 -11.45 -15.89
C GLY A 307 -13.01 -10.16 -15.41
N GLN A 308 -12.66 -9.02 -16.03
CA GLN A 308 -13.31 -7.74 -15.73
C GLN A 308 -14.81 -7.76 -16.00
N GLN A 309 -15.25 -8.36 -17.12
CA GLN A 309 -16.68 -8.46 -17.44
C GLN A 309 -17.43 -9.33 -16.42
N GLU A 310 -16.82 -10.42 -15.96
CA GLU A 310 -17.39 -11.25 -14.89
C GLU A 310 -17.52 -10.47 -13.58
N TYR A 311 -16.48 -9.74 -13.18
CA TYR A 311 -16.51 -8.91 -11.97
C TYR A 311 -17.57 -7.81 -12.05
N LEU A 312 -17.65 -7.10 -13.18
CA LEU A 312 -18.68 -6.08 -13.42
C LEU A 312 -20.09 -6.66 -13.26
N ALA A 313 -20.36 -7.81 -13.89
CA ALA A 313 -21.66 -8.46 -13.82
C ALA A 313 -22.02 -8.86 -12.39
N GLU A 314 -21.06 -9.38 -11.63
CA GLU A 314 -21.31 -9.84 -10.25
C GLU A 314 -21.47 -8.66 -9.28
N ILE A 315 -20.66 -7.59 -9.39
CA ILE A 315 -20.82 -6.38 -8.59
C ILE A 315 -22.19 -5.74 -8.83
N GLN A 316 -22.64 -5.69 -10.09
CA GLN A 316 -23.97 -5.18 -10.41
C GLN A 316 -25.08 -6.00 -9.76
N LYS A 317 -24.93 -7.33 -9.64
CA LYS A 317 -25.85 -8.16 -8.86
C LYS A 317 -25.79 -7.82 -7.38
N MET A 318 -24.59 -7.71 -6.79
CA MET A 318 -24.41 -7.38 -5.37
C MET A 318 -25.04 -6.02 -5.02
N LEU A 319 -24.88 -5.00 -5.88
CA LEU A 319 -25.43 -3.66 -5.66
C LEU A 319 -26.96 -3.61 -5.71
N ARG A 320 -27.60 -4.51 -6.48
CA ARG A 320 -29.06 -4.62 -6.55
C ARG A 320 -29.68 -5.26 -5.30
N VAL A 321 -28.90 -6.06 -4.55
CA VAL A 321 -29.40 -6.69 -3.33
C VAL A 321 -29.54 -5.63 -2.23
N ASN A 322 -30.72 -5.57 -1.61
CA ASN A 322 -30.94 -4.70 -0.47
C ASN A 322 -30.39 -5.38 0.80
N LEU A 323 -29.24 -4.91 1.26
CA LEU A 323 -28.54 -5.50 2.40
C LEU A 323 -29.14 -5.09 3.74
N VAL A 324 -29.92 -3.99 3.81
CA VAL A 324 -30.52 -3.51 5.05
C VAL A 324 -31.60 -4.48 5.51
N LYS A 325 -31.35 -5.16 6.64
CA LYS A 325 -32.27 -6.09 7.29
C LYS A 325 -32.49 -5.65 8.73
N GLY A 326 -33.75 -5.45 9.11
CA GLY A 326 -34.13 -5.05 10.47
C GLY A 326 -34.29 -3.54 10.66
N GLY A 327 -35.30 -2.95 10.02
CA GLY A 327 -35.88 -1.68 10.42
C GLY A 327 -37.28 -1.94 10.97
N SER A 328 -37.51 -1.61 12.25
CA SER A 328 -38.85 -1.52 12.82
C SER A 328 -39.67 -0.53 12.00
N ALA A 329 -40.89 -0.94 11.66
CA ALA A 329 -41.86 -0.13 10.95
C ALA A 329 -42.40 0.99 11.87
N ASP A 330 -41.69 2.11 11.96
CA ASP A 330 -42.25 3.36 12.47
C ASP A 330 -42.28 4.40 11.34
N ASN A 331 -43.12 4.13 10.34
CA ASN A 331 -43.83 5.12 9.51
C ASN A 331 -44.69 4.40 8.47
N ALA A 332 -45.86 3.93 8.88
CA ALA A 332 -47.01 3.73 8.00
C ALA A 332 -48.30 3.82 8.81
N SER A 333 -49.05 4.90 8.57
CA SER A 333 -50.46 5.00 8.90
C SER A 333 -51.25 3.82 8.29
N GLY A 334 -52.06 3.12 9.09
CA GLY A 334 -53.12 2.27 8.56
C GLY A 334 -53.41 0.97 9.31
N THR A 335 -54.40 1.05 10.21
CA THR A 335 -55.41 0.01 10.51
C THR A 335 -55.03 -1.36 11.10
N ALA A 336 -55.47 -1.51 12.36
CA ALA A 336 -56.20 -2.65 12.94
C ALA A 336 -55.50 -4.00 13.19
N GLY A 337 -55.19 -4.22 14.48
CA GLY A 337 -55.79 -5.29 15.29
C GLY A 337 -55.24 -6.72 15.14
N VAL A 338 -54.61 -7.22 16.21
CA VAL A 338 -55.12 -8.30 17.09
C VAL A 338 -53.97 -8.82 17.96
N ALA A 339 -54.26 -8.92 19.26
CA ALA A 339 -53.37 -9.32 20.33
C ALA A 339 -53.02 -10.81 20.31
N THR A 340 -51.89 -11.17 20.92
CA THR A 340 -51.85 -12.21 21.96
C THR A 340 -50.53 -12.12 22.75
N SER A 341 -50.68 -12.14 24.06
CA SER A 341 -49.67 -12.02 25.10
C SER A 341 -49.33 -13.39 25.67
N THR A 342 -48.08 -13.60 26.11
CA THR A 342 -47.76 -14.50 27.24
C THR A 342 -46.44 -14.04 27.90
N PRO A 343 -46.33 -14.06 29.25
CA PRO A 343 -45.27 -13.35 29.97
C PRO A 343 -44.14 -14.24 30.50
N ALA A 344 -43.09 -13.53 30.93
CA ALA A 344 -41.90 -13.99 31.64
C ALA A 344 -42.18 -14.51 33.06
N VAL A 345 -41.27 -15.34 33.59
CA VAL A 345 -41.12 -15.61 35.02
C VAL A 345 -39.65 -15.41 35.42
N THR A 346 -39.47 -14.55 36.42
CA THR A 346 -38.22 -14.10 37.03
C THR A 346 -37.88 -14.94 38.26
N ALA A 347 -36.59 -14.93 38.59
CA ALA A 347 -35.92 -15.63 39.68
C ALA A 347 -36.14 -15.04 41.10
N THR A 348 -35.49 -15.73 42.06
CA THR A 348 -34.94 -15.30 43.37
C THR A 348 -35.76 -15.50 44.65
N GLY A 349 -35.08 -16.08 45.66
CA GLY A 349 -35.50 -16.15 47.06
C GLY A 349 -34.48 -16.89 47.94
N THR A 350 -33.74 -16.12 48.75
CA THR A 350 -32.58 -16.44 49.61
C THR A 350 -32.91 -16.72 51.09
N SER A 351 -32.04 -17.50 51.74
CA SER A 351 -31.45 -17.40 53.11
C SER A 351 -32.24 -17.38 54.44
N GLY A 352 -31.62 -18.02 55.45
CA GLY A 352 -31.69 -17.77 56.91
C GLY A 352 -31.56 -19.07 57.73
N VAL A 353 -30.41 -19.48 58.30
CA VAL A 353 -29.64 -19.03 59.50
C VAL A 353 -30.44 -19.00 60.81
N GLY A 354 -30.03 -19.79 61.82
CA GLY A 354 -30.47 -19.68 63.21
C GLY A 354 -30.02 -20.85 64.13
N THR A 355 -29.14 -20.54 65.08
CA THR A 355 -28.36 -21.37 66.02
C THR A 355 -29.04 -21.73 67.36
N THR A 356 -28.59 -22.82 68.03
CA THR A 356 -28.05 -22.93 69.43
C THR A 356 -28.52 -24.16 70.25
N GLY A 357 -27.54 -24.88 70.84
CA GLY A 357 -27.51 -25.22 72.29
C GLY A 357 -27.86 -26.66 72.74
N PRO A 358 -27.25 -27.17 73.84
CA PRO A 358 -26.65 -28.52 73.87
C PRO A 358 -27.10 -29.44 75.03
N SER A 359 -26.66 -30.70 75.03
CA SER A 359 -26.42 -31.49 76.25
C SER A 359 -25.61 -32.76 76.00
N ASP A 360 -24.75 -33.04 76.97
CA ASP A 360 -23.65 -34.01 77.06
C ASP A 360 -24.04 -35.49 77.01
N ASP A 361 -23.10 -36.36 76.62
CA ASP A 361 -22.74 -37.50 77.46
C ASP A 361 -21.38 -38.15 77.11
N VAL A 362 -20.81 -38.73 78.16
CA VAL A 362 -19.42 -39.11 78.42
C VAL A 362 -19.06 -40.52 77.94
N ALA A 363 -17.85 -40.74 77.38
CA ALA A 363 -17.02 -41.94 77.63
C ALA A 363 -15.59 -41.84 77.04
N THR A 364 -14.63 -42.36 77.81
CA THR A 364 -13.15 -42.31 77.74
C THR A 364 -12.51 -43.43 76.87
N PRO A 365 -11.15 -43.46 76.70
CA PRO A 365 -10.47 -43.79 75.44
C PRO A 365 -10.00 -45.25 75.32
N LYS A 366 -9.74 -45.68 74.09
CA LYS A 366 -8.93 -46.88 73.80
C LYS A 366 -7.86 -46.57 72.74
N GLU A 367 -6.62 -46.78 73.13
CA GLU A 367 -5.48 -46.99 72.24
C GLU A 367 -5.72 -48.19 71.32
N GLY A 368 -5.36 -48.06 70.05
CA GLY A 368 -5.44 -49.14 69.07
C GLY A 368 -4.61 -48.83 67.82
N VAL A 369 -3.47 -49.53 67.71
CA VAL A 369 -2.85 -50.18 66.53
C VAL A 369 -3.02 -49.49 65.14
N PRO A 370 -1.94 -49.29 64.36
CA PRO A 370 -2.00 -48.64 63.05
C PRO A 370 -2.90 -49.43 62.09
N GLY A 371 -4.01 -48.79 61.70
CA GLY A 371 -4.91 -49.30 60.67
C GLY A 371 -4.25 -49.25 59.29
N PRO A 372 -4.73 -50.06 58.33
CA PRO A 372 -4.32 -49.96 56.92
C PRO A 372 -4.54 -48.53 56.41
N PRO A 373 -3.71 -48.03 55.47
CA PRO A 373 -3.76 -46.64 55.03
C PRO A 373 -5.19 -46.28 54.65
N SER A 374 -5.65 -45.17 55.23
CA SER A 374 -6.98 -44.64 55.02
C SER A 374 -7.14 -44.37 53.52
N ARG A 375 -8.35 -44.55 52.98
CA ARG A 375 -8.64 -44.27 51.56
C ARG A 375 -8.24 -42.83 51.16
N GLU A 376 -8.19 -41.91 52.13
CA GLU A 376 -7.69 -40.53 51.99
C GLU A 376 -6.17 -40.42 51.70
N ASP A 377 -5.36 -41.37 52.15
CA ASP A 377 -3.89 -41.36 51.92
C ASP A 377 -3.54 -41.81 50.49
N ALA A 378 -4.36 -42.66 49.87
CA ALA A 378 -4.19 -43.09 48.48
C ALA A 378 -4.56 -41.98 47.48
N ASP A 379 -5.57 -41.18 47.80
CA ASP A 379 -6.10 -40.09 46.97
C ASP A 379 -5.17 -38.87 46.93
N SER A 380 -4.39 -38.62 47.99
CA SER A 380 -3.35 -37.57 48.00
C SER A 380 -2.15 -37.88 47.08
N GLY A 381 -1.78 -39.16 46.96
CA GLY A 381 -0.68 -39.60 46.09
C GLY A 381 -0.95 -39.42 44.60
N GLU A 382 -2.21 -39.50 44.15
CA GLU A 382 -2.59 -39.25 42.76
C GLU A 382 -2.43 -37.77 42.39
N VAL A 383 -2.79 -36.88 43.32
CA VAL A 383 -2.59 -35.43 43.17
C VAL A 383 -1.11 -35.09 43.12
N ASP A 384 -0.29 -35.63 44.02
CA ASP A 384 1.15 -35.38 44.05
C ASP A 384 1.88 -35.90 42.81
N ALA A 385 1.49 -37.08 42.30
CA ALA A 385 2.03 -37.61 41.05
C ALA A 385 1.69 -36.72 39.84
N PHE A 386 0.45 -36.23 39.76
CA PHE A 386 0.03 -35.31 38.70
C PHE A 386 0.72 -33.94 38.79
N LEU A 387 0.89 -33.40 40.01
CA LEU A 387 1.65 -32.17 40.22
C LEU A 387 3.13 -32.31 39.80
N GLY A 388 3.72 -33.49 40.00
CA GLY A 388 5.06 -33.82 39.51
C GLY A 388 5.16 -33.83 37.99
N GLU A 389 4.18 -34.42 37.31
CA GLU A 389 4.06 -34.44 35.83
C GLU A 389 3.96 -33.01 35.27
N ILE A 390 3.07 -32.20 35.84
CA ILE A 390 2.92 -30.78 35.48
C ILE A 390 4.22 -30.00 35.72
N GLY A 391 4.88 -30.23 36.86
CA GLY A 391 6.16 -29.58 37.18
C GLY A 391 7.23 -29.85 36.12
N GLY A 392 7.27 -31.07 35.59
CA GLY A 392 8.14 -31.44 34.47
C GLY A 392 7.82 -30.65 33.19
N THR A 393 6.55 -30.62 32.76
CA THR A 393 6.12 -29.88 31.57
C THR A 393 6.37 -28.37 31.71
N LEU A 394 6.07 -27.79 32.88
CA LEU A 394 6.30 -26.37 33.15
C LEU A 394 7.80 -26.02 33.10
N SER A 395 8.67 -26.89 33.62
CA SER A 395 10.12 -26.70 33.53
C SER A 395 10.62 -26.72 32.08
N SER A 396 10.10 -27.62 31.24
CA SER A 396 10.39 -27.63 29.79
C SER A 396 9.95 -26.34 29.11
N VAL A 397 8.76 -25.84 29.44
CA VAL A 397 8.24 -24.56 28.91
C VAL A 397 9.10 -23.37 29.35
N GLU A 398 9.55 -23.34 30.61
CA GLU A 398 10.44 -22.30 31.12
C GLU A 398 11.80 -22.31 30.41
N SER A 399 12.37 -23.50 30.17
CA SER A 399 13.61 -23.64 29.39
C SER A 399 13.44 -23.09 27.98
N LEU A 400 12.33 -23.41 27.32
CA LEU A 400 12.01 -22.91 25.99
C LEU A 400 11.83 -21.37 25.98
N LEU A 401 11.13 -20.82 26.97
CA LEU A 401 10.96 -19.37 27.11
C LEU A 401 12.29 -18.65 27.37
N SER A 402 13.21 -19.30 28.11
CA SER A 402 14.54 -18.76 28.36
C SER A 402 15.40 -18.78 27.10
N GLU A 403 15.34 -19.85 26.29
CA GLU A 403 16.04 -19.96 25.01
C GLU A 403 15.55 -18.87 24.04
N LEU A 404 14.23 -18.75 23.88
CA LEU A 404 13.60 -17.80 22.96
C LEU A 404 13.56 -16.35 23.49
N GLY A 405 13.92 -16.13 24.75
CA GLY A 405 14.07 -14.82 25.35
C GLY A 405 15.44 -14.16 25.13
N SER A 406 16.39 -14.91 24.57
CA SER A 406 17.72 -14.40 24.22
C SER A 406 17.71 -13.57 22.92
N ASP A 407 18.84 -12.97 22.54
CA ASP A 407 18.95 -12.22 21.27
C ASP A 407 18.78 -13.18 20.09
N LEU A 408 17.63 -13.10 19.42
CA LEU A 408 17.28 -13.97 18.29
C LEU A 408 17.77 -13.43 16.93
N SER A 409 18.48 -12.30 16.93
CA SER A 409 19.02 -11.72 15.69
C SER A 409 20.04 -12.65 15.03
N GLY A 410 20.04 -12.68 13.69
CA GLY A 410 20.97 -13.49 12.89
C GLY A 410 20.60 -14.96 12.71
N ASN A 411 19.48 -15.42 13.27
CA ASN A 411 18.95 -16.76 12.98
C ASN A 411 18.22 -16.78 11.63
N GLY A 412 18.24 -17.94 10.97
CA GLY A 412 17.54 -18.15 9.70
C GLY A 412 16.03 -18.35 9.88
N GLN A 413 15.27 -18.22 8.79
CA GLN A 413 13.81 -18.37 8.79
C GLN A 413 13.34 -19.75 9.30
N ASP A 414 14.09 -20.82 9.01
CA ASP A 414 13.80 -22.18 9.49
C ASP A 414 13.85 -22.30 11.02
N PHE A 415 14.73 -21.52 11.67
CA PHE A 415 14.80 -21.47 13.13
C PHE A 415 13.53 -20.85 13.72
N PHE A 416 13.00 -19.79 13.12
CA PHE A 416 11.77 -19.14 13.58
C PHE A 416 10.55 -20.04 13.37
N ALA A 417 10.45 -20.72 12.23
CA ALA A 417 9.42 -21.71 11.98
C ALA A 417 9.46 -22.85 13.02
N GLY A 418 10.65 -23.44 13.24
CA GLY A 418 10.84 -24.46 14.26
C GLY A 418 10.60 -23.97 15.69
N ALA A 419 10.88 -22.69 15.99
CA ALA A 419 10.55 -22.10 17.29
C ALA A 419 9.03 -21.94 17.49
N ILE A 420 8.29 -21.55 16.45
CA ILE A 420 6.83 -21.48 16.47
C ILE A 420 6.23 -22.88 16.68
N ASP A 421 6.73 -23.89 15.98
CA ASP A 421 6.27 -25.27 16.13
C ASP A 421 6.51 -25.77 17.56
N ARG A 422 7.71 -25.56 18.12
CA ARG A 422 8.00 -25.89 19.53
C ARG A 422 7.08 -25.16 20.52
N CYS A 423 6.71 -23.90 20.25
CA CYS A 423 5.73 -23.18 21.08
C CYS A 423 4.31 -23.76 20.94
N ASN A 424 3.89 -24.15 19.74
CA ASN A 424 2.58 -24.76 19.51
C ASN A 424 2.49 -26.13 20.18
N ASP A 425 3.54 -26.95 20.08
CA ASP A 425 3.64 -28.24 20.76
C ASP A 425 3.54 -28.06 22.27
N ALA A 426 4.27 -27.10 22.83
CA ALA A 426 4.20 -26.76 24.26
C ALA A 426 2.79 -26.29 24.69
N ILE A 427 2.09 -25.49 23.87
CA ILE A 427 0.70 -25.10 24.13
C ILE A 427 -0.21 -26.34 24.09
N GLY A 428 0.01 -27.26 23.15
CA GLY A 428 -0.71 -28.52 23.03
C GLY A 428 -0.52 -29.43 24.25
N GLU A 429 0.72 -29.61 24.70
CA GLU A 429 1.04 -30.36 25.92
C GLU A 429 0.36 -29.76 27.16
N LEU A 430 0.43 -28.45 27.32
CA LEU A 430 -0.28 -27.73 28.39
C LEU A 430 -1.81 -27.88 28.27
N GLY A 431 -2.33 -27.89 27.05
CA GLY A 431 -3.76 -28.09 26.78
C GLY A 431 -4.24 -29.49 27.16
N ASN A 432 -3.42 -30.52 26.94
CA ASN A 432 -3.74 -31.90 27.29
C ASN A 432 -3.81 -32.13 28.81
N LEU A 433 -3.15 -31.29 29.61
CA LEU A 433 -3.18 -31.35 31.07
C LEU A 433 -4.46 -30.74 31.67
N LEU A 434 -5.15 -29.84 30.96
CA LEU A 434 -6.33 -29.12 31.47
C LEU A 434 -7.52 -30.05 31.78
N PRO A 435 -7.93 -31.00 30.91
CA PRO A 435 -9.04 -31.90 31.21
C PRO A 435 -8.81 -32.76 32.46
N ARG A 436 -7.56 -33.23 32.66
CA ARG A 436 -7.19 -34.03 33.83
C ARG A 436 -7.15 -33.19 35.10
N LEU A 437 -6.75 -31.92 34.99
CA LEU A 437 -6.80 -30.96 36.08
C LEU A 437 -8.25 -30.64 36.48
N GLU A 438 -9.17 -30.51 35.51
CA GLU A 438 -10.60 -30.31 35.77
C GLU A 438 -11.22 -31.52 36.48
N GLU A 439 -10.91 -32.74 36.05
CA GLU A 439 -11.37 -33.97 36.71
C GLU A 439 -10.89 -34.05 38.18
N LEU A 440 -9.64 -33.68 38.44
CA LEU A 440 -9.10 -33.64 39.80
C LEU A 440 -9.68 -32.50 40.63
N GLN A 441 -10.03 -31.36 40.03
CA GLN A 441 -10.71 -30.27 40.74
C GLN A 441 -12.15 -30.64 41.13
N GLU A 442 -12.86 -31.40 40.29
CA GLU A 442 -14.19 -31.95 40.62
C GLU A 442 -14.10 -32.95 41.78
N LYS A 443 -13.06 -33.79 41.80
CA LYS A 443 -12.79 -34.73 42.89
C LYS A 443 -12.33 -34.05 44.19
N PHE A 444 -11.54 -32.97 44.09
CA PHE A 444 -10.92 -32.28 45.22
C PHE A 444 -11.15 -30.75 45.19
N PRO A 445 -12.39 -30.27 45.38
CA PRO A 445 -12.74 -28.86 45.22
C PRO A 445 -12.11 -27.92 46.26
N SER A 446 -11.58 -28.44 47.37
CA SER A 446 -10.95 -27.66 48.44
C SER A 446 -9.42 -27.55 48.34
N ASN A 447 -8.78 -28.12 47.31
CA ASN A 447 -7.32 -28.07 47.17
C ASN A 447 -6.86 -26.79 46.45
N PRO A 448 -6.19 -25.84 47.15
CA PRO A 448 -5.76 -24.57 46.56
C PRO A 448 -4.65 -24.74 45.51
N SER A 449 -3.86 -25.83 45.57
CA SER A 449 -2.74 -26.08 44.66
C SER A 449 -3.21 -26.34 43.22
N LEU A 450 -4.33 -27.04 43.04
CA LEU A 450 -4.90 -27.31 41.71
C LEU A 450 -5.36 -26.03 41.01
N SER A 451 -5.93 -25.08 41.76
CA SER A 451 -6.32 -23.77 41.21
C SER A 451 -5.10 -22.88 40.88
N ALA A 452 -4.04 -22.96 41.69
CA ALA A 452 -2.80 -22.23 41.43
C ALA A 452 -2.13 -22.73 40.14
N VAL A 453 -2.07 -24.05 39.95
CA VAL A 453 -1.50 -24.67 38.76
C VAL A 453 -2.31 -24.34 37.50
N GLN A 454 -3.65 -24.34 37.58
CA GLN A 454 -4.49 -23.93 36.46
C GLN A 454 -4.16 -22.51 35.98
N LYS A 455 -4.00 -21.57 36.94
CA LYS A 455 -3.60 -20.18 36.64
C LYS A 455 -2.20 -20.10 36.03
N GLN A 456 -1.27 -20.94 36.49
CA GLN A 456 0.08 -21.02 35.90
C GLN A 456 0.03 -21.52 34.46
N ILE A 457 -0.71 -22.61 34.18
CA ILE A 457 -0.89 -23.15 32.82
C ILE A 457 -1.46 -22.08 31.88
N SER A 458 -2.56 -21.40 32.29
CA SER A 458 -3.12 -20.31 31.50
C SER A 458 -2.14 -19.16 31.29
N GLY A 459 -1.36 -18.82 32.32
CA GLY A 459 -0.32 -17.80 32.23
C GLY A 459 0.76 -18.16 31.20
N TYR A 460 1.20 -19.41 31.16
CA TYR A 460 2.17 -19.90 30.18
C TYR A 460 1.60 -19.95 28.77
N GLN A 461 0.36 -20.41 28.59
CA GLN A 461 -0.32 -20.39 27.28
C GLN A 461 -0.41 -18.96 26.71
N ILE A 462 -0.72 -17.97 27.55
CA ILE A 462 -0.76 -16.55 27.14
C ILE A 462 0.65 -16.06 26.73
N LYS A 463 1.68 -16.39 27.53
CA LYS A 463 3.07 -16.01 27.22
C LYS A 463 3.54 -16.63 25.91
N LEU A 464 3.34 -17.93 25.71
CA LEU A 464 3.68 -18.65 24.48
C LEU A 464 2.90 -18.12 23.28
N GLY A 465 1.60 -17.86 23.43
CA GLY A 465 0.78 -17.25 22.38
C GLY A 465 1.22 -15.84 22.00
N SER A 466 1.71 -15.06 22.97
CA SER A 466 2.35 -13.76 22.68
C SER A 466 3.68 -13.94 21.97
N LEU A 467 4.46 -14.96 22.34
CA LEU A 467 5.78 -15.22 21.78
C LEU A 467 5.69 -15.69 20.33
N ILE A 468 4.72 -16.56 20.00
CA ILE A 468 4.40 -16.97 18.61
C ILE A 468 4.12 -15.74 17.73
N LYS A 469 3.33 -14.79 18.22
CA LYS A 469 3.03 -13.56 17.47
C LYS A 469 4.28 -12.71 17.23
N THR A 470 5.24 -12.72 18.16
CA THR A 470 6.50 -11.99 17.99
C THR A 470 7.51 -12.72 17.12
N LEU A 471 7.47 -14.06 17.08
CA LEU A 471 8.33 -14.90 16.27
C LEU A 471 7.84 -15.09 14.83
N ALA A 472 6.61 -14.69 14.53
CA ALA A 472 6.08 -14.73 13.17
C ALA A 472 6.89 -13.78 12.29
N VAL A 473 7.76 -14.35 11.45
CA VAL A 473 8.55 -13.62 10.46
C VAL A 473 8.00 -13.90 9.07
N VAL A 474 8.01 -12.89 8.22
CA VAL A 474 7.67 -13.02 6.81
C VAL A 474 8.81 -13.74 6.12
N GLU A 475 8.50 -14.88 5.51
CA GLU A 475 9.48 -15.68 4.77
C GLU A 475 9.92 -14.97 3.49
N ILE A 476 11.22 -15.03 3.20
CA ILE A 476 11.74 -14.63 1.91
C ILE A 476 11.71 -15.86 1.00
N ASP A 477 11.00 -15.76 -0.12
CA ASP A 477 11.02 -16.81 -1.13
C ASP A 477 12.44 -16.97 -1.69
N ALA A 478 12.98 -18.18 -1.63
CA ALA A 478 14.30 -18.53 -2.17
C ALA A 478 14.46 -18.13 -3.66
N ARG A 479 13.35 -18.04 -4.40
CA ARG A 479 13.34 -17.54 -5.79
C ARG A 479 13.78 -16.09 -5.89
N VAL A 480 13.37 -15.23 -4.95
CA VAL A 480 13.74 -13.81 -4.95
C VAL A 480 15.24 -13.66 -4.72
N MET A 481 15.80 -14.43 -3.78
CA MET A 481 17.25 -14.44 -3.55
C MET A 481 18.02 -14.91 -4.78
N THR A 482 17.54 -15.96 -5.44
CA THR A 482 18.13 -16.48 -6.68
C THR A 482 18.06 -15.42 -7.79
N GLU A 483 16.90 -14.79 -7.97
CA GLU A 483 16.69 -13.79 -9.01
C GLU A 483 17.57 -12.54 -8.82
N ILE A 484 17.77 -12.09 -7.59
CA ILE A 484 18.67 -10.96 -7.29
C ILE A 484 20.12 -11.34 -7.54
N THR A 485 20.52 -12.57 -7.19
CA THR A 485 21.89 -13.07 -7.43
C THR A 485 22.16 -13.24 -8.93
N ASP A 486 21.24 -13.85 -9.68
CA ASP A 486 21.34 -13.99 -11.14
C ASP A 486 21.39 -12.62 -11.83
N SER A 487 20.66 -11.65 -11.29
CA SER A 487 20.66 -10.28 -11.80
C SER A 487 21.95 -9.53 -11.46
N GLU A 488 22.58 -9.80 -10.30
CA GLU A 488 23.91 -9.30 -9.94
C GLU A 488 24.96 -9.78 -10.96
N GLU A 489 24.95 -11.08 -11.28
CA GLU A 489 25.84 -11.66 -12.30
C GLU A 489 25.61 -11.03 -13.67
N THR A 490 24.34 -10.88 -14.06
CA THR A 490 23.97 -10.30 -15.36
C THR A 490 24.39 -8.83 -15.45
N MET A 491 24.23 -8.06 -14.38
CA MET A 491 24.64 -6.66 -14.33
C MET A 491 26.16 -6.51 -14.33
N SER A 492 26.87 -7.39 -13.62
CA SER A 492 28.33 -7.46 -13.66
C SER A 492 28.85 -7.76 -15.07
N ALA A 493 28.20 -8.69 -15.79
CA ALA A 493 28.52 -8.98 -17.18
C ALA A 493 28.21 -7.79 -18.11
N ALA A 494 27.12 -7.06 -17.88
CA ALA A 494 26.79 -5.84 -18.63
C ALA A 494 27.85 -4.74 -18.43
N ILE A 495 28.41 -4.62 -17.23
CA ILE A 495 29.50 -3.68 -16.93
C ILE A 495 30.78 -4.04 -17.68
N LEU A 496 31.16 -5.31 -17.68
CA LEU A 496 32.34 -5.76 -18.42
C LEU A 496 32.19 -5.48 -19.91
N ARG A 497 31.00 -5.73 -20.49
CA ARG A 497 30.71 -5.36 -21.88
C ARG A 497 30.80 -3.86 -22.11
N LEU A 498 30.20 -3.05 -21.23
CA LEU A 498 30.23 -1.60 -21.37
C LEU A 498 31.67 -1.06 -21.28
N LYS A 499 32.51 -1.65 -20.42
CA LYS A 499 33.94 -1.34 -20.32
C LYS A 499 34.69 -1.71 -21.60
N ASP A 500 34.47 -2.91 -22.15
CA ASP A 500 35.07 -3.33 -23.42
C ASP A 500 34.63 -2.43 -24.59
N GLU A 501 33.36 -2.00 -24.61
CA GLU A 501 32.83 -1.05 -25.60
C GLU A 501 33.46 0.33 -25.46
N LEU A 502 33.71 0.79 -24.23
CA LEU A 502 34.43 2.02 -23.91
C LEU A 502 35.89 1.99 -24.37
N ASP A 503 36.59 0.89 -24.11
CA ASP A 503 37.97 0.71 -24.54
C ASP A 503 38.05 0.65 -26.07
N SER A 504 37.09 -0.05 -26.69
CA SER A 504 36.93 -0.06 -28.16
C SER A 504 36.63 1.34 -28.72
N TYR A 505 35.78 2.11 -28.05
CA TYR A 505 35.50 3.50 -28.41
C TYR A 505 36.76 4.36 -28.33
N ALA A 506 37.58 4.22 -27.30
CA ALA A 506 38.83 4.97 -27.15
C ALA A 506 39.81 4.69 -28.32
N LEU A 507 39.86 3.44 -28.81
CA LEU A 507 40.66 3.07 -29.98
C LEU A 507 40.12 3.72 -31.27
N VAL A 508 38.80 3.75 -31.46
CA VAL A 508 38.15 4.39 -32.61
C VAL A 508 38.26 5.92 -32.54
N ALA A 509 38.18 6.51 -31.35
CA ALA A 509 38.29 7.94 -31.12
C ALA A 509 39.67 8.48 -31.53
N ASN A 510 40.73 7.70 -31.27
CA ASN A 510 42.12 8.02 -31.59
C ASN A 510 42.51 7.71 -33.05
N GLY A 511 41.67 6.99 -33.80
CA GLY A 511 41.90 6.68 -35.21
C GLY A 511 41.31 7.75 -36.16
N SER A 512 41.96 7.97 -37.31
CA SER A 512 41.54 8.92 -38.36
C SER A 512 40.24 8.54 -39.12
N LYS A 513 39.42 7.61 -38.62
CA LYS A 513 38.24 7.12 -39.33
C LYS A 513 36.96 7.91 -39.01
N ALA A 514 36.07 7.93 -40.01
CA ALA A 514 34.91 8.81 -40.18
C ALA A 514 33.96 8.87 -38.97
N GLY A 515 33.36 10.04 -38.73
CA GLY A 515 32.43 10.30 -37.62
C GLY A 515 31.27 9.30 -37.47
N SER A 516 30.91 8.59 -38.54
CA SER A 516 29.98 7.45 -38.53
C SER A 516 30.36 6.36 -37.50
N ASP A 517 31.64 5.96 -37.45
CA ASP A 517 32.08 4.85 -36.58
C ASP A 517 32.04 5.27 -35.10
N LYS A 518 32.31 6.55 -34.82
CA LYS A 518 32.19 7.14 -33.47
C LYS A 518 30.72 7.17 -33.02
N ILE A 519 29.80 7.57 -33.90
CA ILE A 519 28.36 7.59 -33.60
C ILE A 519 27.83 6.17 -33.31
N GLN A 520 28.19 5.18 -34.14
CA GLN A 520 27.76 3.80 -33.92
C GLN A 520 28.28 3.22 -32.59
N ALA A 521 29.53 3.53 -32.23
CA ALA A 521 30.09 3.10 -30.95
C ALA A 521 29.38 3.76 -29.75
N THR A 522 29.05 5.06 -29.84
CA THR A 522 28.24 5.74 -28.82
C THR A 522 26.84 5.11 -28.66
N LEU A 523 26.17 4.77 -29.77
CA LEU A 523 24.84 4.15 -29.71
C LEU A 523 24.86 2.77 -29.02
N ARG A 524 25.94 1.99 -29.20
CA ARG A 524 26.10 0.69 -28.52
C ARG A 524 26.24 0.87 -27.00
N ILE A 525 27.10 1.81 -26.59
CA ILE A 525 27.30 2.15 -25.18
C ILE A 525 25.98 2.59 -24.52
N LEU A 526 25.21 3.46 -25.19
CA LEU A 526 23.90 3.90 -24.70
C LEU A 526 22.89 2.73 -24.58
N ALA A 527 22.87 1.83 -25.56
CA ALA A 527 22.01 0.65 -25.53
C ALA A 527 22.41 -0.27 -24.35
N SER A 528 23.69 -0.57 -24.19
CA SER A 528 24.24 -1.38 -23.10
C SER A 528 23.88 -0.78 -21.72
N PHE A 529 24.02 0.54 -21.56
CA PHE A 529 23.61 1.20 -20.32
C PHE A 529 22.10 1.13 -20.08
N SER A 530 21.29 1.41 -21.10
CA SER A 530 19.83 1.35 -20.97
C SER A 530 19.36 -0.03 -20.50
N SER A 531 20.02 -1.10 -20.97
CA SER A 531 19.76 -2.46 -20.54
C SER A 531 20.14 -2.68 -19.07
N ALA A 532 21.32 -2.23 -18.65
CA ALA A 532 21.77 -2.35 -17.26
C ALA A 532 20.85 -1.57 -16.31
N ARG A 533 20.40 -0.37 -16.70
CA ARG A 533 19.46 0.45 -15.93
C ARG A 533 18.10 -0.20 -15.78
N ARG A 534 17.57 -0.82 -16.84
CA ARG A 534 16.31 -1.58 -16.77
C ARG A 534 16.42 -2.74 -15.80
N GLN A 535 17.53 -3.48 -15.83
CA GLN A 535 17.78 -4.58 -14.88
C GLN A 535 17.85 -4.08 -13.44
N TYR A 536 18.60 -3.01 -13.18
CA TYR A 536 18.66 -2.41 -11.84
C TYR A 536 17.29 -1.98 -11.32
N SER A 537 16.47 -1.31 -12.15
CA SER A 537 15.11 -0.90 -11.76
C SER A 537 14.22 -2.10 -11.41
N ASN A 538 14.34 -3.21 -12.13
CA ASN A 538 13.59 -4.43 -11.83
C ASN A 538 14.02 -5.04 -10.49
N ILE A 539 15.34 -5.13 -10.24
CA ILE A 539 15.89 -5.62 -8.96
C ILE A 539 15.44 -4.73 -7.80
N GLN A 540 15.49 -3.40 -7.97
CA GLN A 540 15.04 -2.45 -6.96
C GLN A 540 13.57 -2.63 -6.62
N LYS A 541 12.70 -2.82 -7.62
CA LYS A 541 11.27 -3.09 -7.37
C LYS A 541 11.06 -4.39 -6.61
N LEU A 542 11.77 -5.46 -6.96
CA LEU A 542 11.71 -6.74 -6.26
C LEU A 542 12.18 -6.60 -4.80
N TYR A 543 13.32 -5.95 -4.58
CA TYR A 543 13.84 -5.67 -3.24
C TYR A 543 12.86 -4.84 -2.40
N GLU A 544 12.35 -3.73 -2.94
CA GLU A 544 11.39 -2.88 -2.23
C GLU A 544 10.06 -3.57 -1.93
N ALA A 545 9.59 -4.45 -2.83
CA ALA A 545 8.39 -5.23 -2.60
C ALA A 545 8.59 -6.20 -1.42
N THR A 546 9.74 -6.87 -1.39
CA THR A 546 10.11 -7.82 -0.31
C THR A 546 10.40 -7.10 1.00
N ILE A 547 11.14 -5.98 1.01
CA ILE A 547 11.41 -5.25 2.26
C ILE A 547 10.14 -4.59 2.83
N ARG A 548 9.22 -4.12 1.98
CA ARG A 548 7.93 -3.59 2.46
C ARG A 548 7.12 -4.64 3.21
N SER A 549 7.08 -5.89 2.74
CA SER A 549 6.40 -6.96 3.47
C SER A 549 7.10 -7.32 4.78
N VAL A 550 8.39 -7.05 4.89
CA VAL A 550 9.23 -7.43 6.04
C VAL A 550 9.29 -6.36 7.14
N SER A 551 9.23 -5.08 6.77
CA SER A 551 9.39 -3.92 7.68
C SER A 551 8.45 -3.89 8.89
N THR A 552 7.39 -4.70 8.88
CA THR A 552 6.42 -4.86 9.96
C THR A 552 6.89 -5.82 11.06
N ASN A 553 7.94 -6.61 10.82
CA ASN A 553 8.43 -7.62 11.74
C ASN A 553 9.41 -7.06 12.76
N LYS A 554 9.38 -7.63 13.97
CA LYS A 554 10.26 -7.24 15.07
C LYS A 554 11.69 -7.77 14.89
N PHE A 555 11.87 -8.88 14.19
CA PHE A 555 13.16 -9.55 13.99
C PHE A 555 13.52 -9.58 12.50
N LYS A 556 14.78 -9.28 12.19
CA LYS A 556 15.38 -9.54 10.88
C LYS A 556 16.00 -10.94 10.90
N THR A 557 15.64 -11.80 9.94
CA THR A 557 16.32 -13.11 9.78
C THR A 557 17.63 -12.93 9.03
N LYS A 558 18.45 -13.97 9.03
CA LYS A 558 19.67 -14.04 8.22
C LYS A 558 19.41 -13.84 6.73
N GLU A 559 18.35 -14.41 6.20
CA GLU A 559 17.98 -14.27 4.78
C GLU A 559 17.65 -12.81 4.42
N HIS A 560 17.13 -12.03 5.38
CA HIS A 560 16.91 -10.60 5.19
C HIS A 560 18.21 -9.83 5.10
N GLU A 561 19.20 -10.18 5.92
CA GLU A 561 20.53 -9.60 5.89
C GLU A 561 21.28 -9.99 4.60
N ASP A 562 21.16 -11.24 4.16
CA ASP A 562 21.72 -11.71 2.90
C ASP A 562 21.08 -10.98 1.70
N LEU A 563 19.76 -10.76 1.73
CA LEU A 563 19.01 -10.00 0.73
C LEU A 563 19.48 -8.53 0.67
N GLU A 564 19.58 -7.87 1.82
CA GLU A 564 20.06 -6.49 1.97
C GLU A 564 21.50 -6.37 1.43
N THR A 565 22.39 -7.30 1.81
CA THR A 565 23.77 -7.36 1.32
C THR A 565 23.86 -7.60 -0.18
N ALA A 566 23.03 -8.48 -0.74
CA ALA A 566 22.98 -8.72 -2.19
C ALA A 566 22.51 -7.47 -2.94
N PHE A 567 21.46 -6.80 -2.44
CA PHE A 567 20.97 -5.56 -3.03
C PHE A 567 21.99 -4.42 -2.95
N GLU A 568 22.70 -4.25 -1.82
CA GLU A 568 23.76 -3.27 -1.69
C GLU A 568 24.88 -3.48 -2.71
N ARG A 569 25.30 -4.74 -2.92
CA ARG A 569 26.29 -5.08 -3.97
C ARG A 569 25.80 -4.69 -5.35
N VAL A 570 24.55 -5.00 -5.69
CA VAL A 570 23.91 -4.57 -6.94
C VAL A 570 23.90 -3.04 -7.03
N SER A 571 23.44 -2.32 -6.01
CA SER A 571 23.38 -0.86 -6.01
C SER A 571 24.74 -0.21 -6.20
N ASN A 572 25.76 -0.66 -5.47
CA ASN A 572 27.13 -0.19 -5.62
C ASN A 572 27.66 -0.41 -7.04
N THR A 573 27.37 -1.59 -7.60
CA THR A 573 27.74 -1.97 -8.97
C THR A 573 27.07 -1.07 -10.01
N PHE A 574 25.81 -0.69 -9.81
CA PHE A 574 25.10 0.25 -10.66
C PHE A 574 25.59 1.70 -10.50
N GLN A 575 25.92 2.14 -9.29
CA GLN A 575 26.49 3.48 -9.07
C GLN A 575 27.83 3.66 -9.80
N MET A 576 28.67 2.62 -9.83
CA MET A 576 29.90 2.64 -10.64
C MET A 576 29.63 2.85 -12.13
N LEU A 577 28.55 2.29 -12.68
CA LEU A 577 28.13 2.57 -14.07
C LEU A 577 27.78 4.04 -14.28
N GLY A 578 27.06 4.65 -13.34
CA GLY A 578 26.72 6.08 -13.41
C GLY A 578 27.96 6.97 -13.56
N ILE A 579 28.99 6.71 -12.75
CA ILE A 579 30.26 7.45 -12.82
C ILE A 579 30.94 7.28 -14.19
N ILE A 580 30.96 6.06 -14.73
CA ILE A 580 31.54 5.77 -16.04
C ILE A 580 30.82 6.55 -17.15
N ILE A 581 29.50 6.73 -17.04
CA ILE A 581 28.68 7.40 -18.05
C ILE A 581 28.86 8.91 -18.00
N GLU A 582 28.94 9.50 -16.81
CA GLU A 582 29.28 10.92 -16.68
C GLU A 582 30.62 11.23 -17.35
N GLN A 583 31.61 10.35 -17.18
CA GLN A 583 32.90 10.47 -17.87
C GLN A 583 32.75 10.36 -19.40
N LEU A 584 31.84 9.51 -19.87
CA LEU A 584 31.55 9.28 -21.28
C LEU A 584 30.86 10.49 -21.92
N GLU A 585 29.86 11.05 -21.25
CA GLU A 585 29.15 12.27 -21.66
C GLU A 585 30.08 13.48 -21.70
N SER A 586 31.02 13.57 -20.74
CA SER A 586 32.07 14.59 -20.78
C SER A 586 32.94 14.44 -22.03
N ARG A 587 33.43 13.23 -22.32
CA ARG A 587 34.27 12.97 -23.50
C ARG A 587 33.52 13.17 -24.81
N LEU A 588 32.22 12.85 -24.86
CA LEU A 588 31.36 13.11 -26.01
C LEU A 588 31.21 14.61 -26.28
N ARG A 589 30.95 15.41 -25.24
CA ARG A 589 30.90 16.88 -25.36
C ARG A 589 32.23 17.47 -25.84
N ASP A 590 33.35 16.95 -25.35
CA ASP A 590 34.68 17.37 -25.80
C ASP A 590 34.89 17.05 -27.30
N ILE A 591 34.44 15.88 -27.75
CA ILE A 591 34.55 15.46 -29.15
C ILE A 591 33.59 16.25 -30.06
N GLU A 592 32.37 16.51 -29.63
CA GLU A 592 31.44 17.40 -30.35
C GLU A 592 32.04 18.80 -30.50
N GLY A 593 32.66 19.32 -29.44
CA GLY A 593 33.40 20.58 -29.49
C GLY A 593 34.55 20.56 -30.50
N GLN A 594 35.27 19.44 -30.62
CA GLN A 594 36.38 19.27 -31.57
C GLN A 594 35.93 19.00 -33.01
N THR A 595 34.74 18.44 -33.22
CA THR A 595 34.22 18.08 -34.55
C THR A 595 33.32 19.17 -35.14
N SER A 596 32.73 20.03 -34.31
CA SER A 596 31.94 21.21 -34.73
C SER A 596 32.64 22.14 -35.74
N PRO A 597 33.96 22.38 -35.69
CA PRO A 597 34.67 23.19 -36.69
C PRO A 597 34.78 22.54 -38.07
N PHE A 598 34.65 21.22 -38.16
CA PHE A 598 34.77 20.45 -39.41
C PHE A 598 33.41 20.15 -40.08
N LEU A 599 32.32 20.50 -39.41
CA LEU A 599 30.94 20.32 -39.89
C LEU A 599 30.28 21.64 -40.35
N LYS A 600 30.98 22.77 -40.27
CA LYS A 600 30.66 24.01 -40.97
C LYS A 600 31.47 24.09 -42.25
#